data_AF-A0A1F7JDY7-F1
#
_entry.id   AF-A0A1F7JDY7-F1
#
_cell.length_a   1.000
_cell.length_b   1.000
_cell.length_c   1.000
_cell.angle_alpha   90.00
_cell.angle_beta   90.00
_cell.angle_gamma   90.00
#
_symmetry.space_group_name_H-M   'P 1'
#
loop_
_entity.id
_entity.type
_entity.pdbx_description
1 polymer ?
#
loop_
_entity_poly.entity_id
_entity_poly.type
_entity_poly.pdbx_seq_one_letter_code
_entity_poly.pdbx_strand_id
1 'polypeptide(L)'
;MLIDIYVCACYSSYTMLTKRTNILFEEETWNTLRELSKRRSLSIGNLIRNAVQHTYSKDLEIEQRKRAIELIERHRVFQKNIDYKELINAGRKY
;
A
#
# COMPACT_ATOMS: atom_id res chain seq x y z
N MET A 1 0.80 -32.02 24.44
CA MET A 1 1.75 -31.30 23.56
C MET A 1 1.67 -31.91 22.17
N LEU A 2 0.73 -31.46 21.34
CA LEU A 2 0.71 -31.76 19.91
C LEU A 2 0.21 -30.48 19.25
N ILE A 3 1.15 -29.61 18.89
CA ILE A 3 0.85 -28.48 18.01
C ILE A 3 0.93 -29.06 16.62
N ASP A 4 -0.22 -29.47 16.11
CA ASP A 4 -0.39 -29.88 14.72
C ASP A 4 -0.11 -28.68 13.83
N ILE A 5 1.13 -28.57 13.39
CA ILE A 5 1.56 -27.68 12.31
C ILE A 5 1.01 -28.28 11.01
N TYR A 6 -0.29 -28.08 10.76
CA TYR A 6 -0.87 -28.26 9.43
C TYR A 6 -0.32 -27.15 8.52
N VAL A 7 0.87 -27.39 7.98
CA VAL A 7 1.37 -26.72 6.78
C VAL A 7 0.51 -27.20 5.62
N CYS A 8 -0.67 -26.60 5.44
CA CYS A 8 -1.47 -26.82 4.25
C CYS A 8 -1.02 -25.84 3.16
N ALA A 9 -0.39 -26.40 2.14
CA ALA A 9 0.14 -25.72 0.99
C ALA A 9 -0.98 -25.10 0.14
N CYS A 10 -0.88 -23.78 -0.09
CA CYS A 10 -1.37 -23.11 -1.31
C CYS A 10 -0.42 -21.96 -1.60
N TYR A 11 0.52 -22.23 -2.50
CA TYR A 11 1.38 -21.24 -3.16
C TYR A 11 0.51 -20.27 -3.97
N SER A 12 0.57 -18.96 -3.67
CA SER A 12 0.40 -17.93 -4.70
C SER A 12 0.96 -16.58 -4.26
N SER A 13 1.79 -16.02 -5.12
CA SER A 13 2.42 -14.68 -5.12
C SER A 13 3.55 -14.44 -4.12
N TYR A 14 4.76 -14.64 -4.65
CA TYR A 14 6.07 -14.39 -4.08
C TYR A 14 6.23 -12.92 -3.64
N THR A 15 6.19 -12.68 -2.34
CA THR A 15 7.05 -11.66 -1.71
C THR A 15 7.91 -12.43 -0.73
N MET A 16 9.23 -12.34 -0.87
CA MET A 16 10.15 -13.02 0.03
C MET A 16 9.93 -12.48 1.45
N LEU A 17 9.28 -13.27 2.31
CA LEU A 17 9.02 -12.90 3.70
C LEU A 17 10.35 -12.88 4.46
N THR A 18 10.94 -11.70 4.65
CA THR A 18 12.29 -11.56 5.23
C THR A 18 12.31 -11.40 6.75
N LYS A 19 11.16 -11.14 7.38
CA LYS A 19 11.05 -10.86 8.82
C LYS A 19 10.01 -11.77 9.46
N ARG A 20 10.34 -12.36 10.61
CA ARG A 20 9.44 -13.14 11.47
C ARG A 20 9.30 -12.41 12.80
N THR A 21 8.06 -12.25 13.27
CA THR A 21 7.73 -11.60 14.53
C THR A 21 6.69 -12.45 15.26
N ASN A 22 6.84 -12.58 16.57
CA ASN A 22 5.81 -13.18 17.43
C ASN A 22 4.94 -12.06 18.00
N ILE A 23 3.63 -12.14 17.78
CA ILE A 23 2.66 -11.15 18.25
C ILE A 23 1.69 -11.87 19.18
N LEU A 24 1.47 -11.30 20.36
CA LEU A 24 0.47 -11.77 21.31
C LEU A 24 -0.86 -11.11 20.97
N PHE A 25 -1.91 -11.92 20.86
CA PHE A 25 -3.28 -11.47 20.64
C PHE A 25 -4.15 -11.81 21.84
N GLU A 26 -5.18 -11.01 22.05
CA GLU A 26 -6.30 -11.37 22.92
C GLU A 26 -7.07 -12.56 22.34
N GLU A 27 -7.65 -13.39 23.19
CA GLU A 27 -8.32 -14.63 22.81
C GLU A 27 -9.49 -14.40 21.83
N GLU A 28 -10.30 -13.37 22.08
CA GLU A 28 -11.42 -12.99 21.21
C GLU A 28 -10.95 -12.60 19.80
N THR A 29 -9.89 -11.79 19.72
CA THR A 29 -9.27 -11.38 18.46
C THR A 29 -8.72 -12.60 17.71
N TRP A 30 -8.07 -13.51 18.42
CA TRP A 30 -7.54 -14.74 17.84
C TRP A 30 -8.63 -15.65 17.27
N ASN A 31 -9.74 -15.82 17.98
CA ASN A 31 -10.88 -16.60 17.52
C ASN A 31 -11.48 -16.00 16.25
N THR A 32 -11.63 -14.68 16.21
CA THR A 32 -12.11 -13.96 15.02
C THR A 32 -11.20 -14.18 13.82
N LEU A 33 -9.87 -14.04 14.00
CA LEU A 33 -8.89 -14.31 12.95
C LEU A 33 -8.95 -15.76 12.46
N ARG A 34 -9.13 -16.71 13.38
CA ARG A 34 -9.25 -18.14 13.06
C ARG A 34 -10.51 -18.44 12.24
N GLU A 35 -11.64 -17.83 12.57
CA GLU A 35 -12.85 -17.98 11.76
C GLU A 35 -12.70 -17.35 10.36
N LEU A 36 -12.16 -16.14 10.29
CA LEU A 36 -11.93 -15.45 9.02
C LEU A 36 -10.96 -16.20 8.11
N SER A 37 -9.91 -16.79 8.69
CA SER A 37 -8.93 -17.60 7.93
C SER A 37 -9.58 -18.81 7.30
N LYS A 38 -10.46 -19.51 8.04
CA LYS A 38 -11.25 -20.63 7.51
C LYS A 38 -12.20 -20.19 6.41
N ARG A 39 -12.99 -19.13 6.65
CA ARG A 39 -13.99 -18.63 5.68
C ARG A 39 -13.35 -18.19 4.36
N ARG A 40 -12.17 -17.55 4.42
CA ARG A 40 -11.48 -17.01 3.25
C ARG A 40 -10.42 -17.95 2.67
N SER A 41 -10.16 -19.11 3.30
CA SER A 41 -9.08 -20.03 2.92
C SER A 41 -7.71 -19.33 2.80
N LEU A 42 -7.41 -18.42 3.74
CA LEU A 42 -6.16 -17.66 3.80
C LEU A 42 -5.43 -17.92 5.11
N SER A 43 -4.10 -17.88 5.10
CA SER A 43 -3.33 -17.91 6.34
C SER A 43 -3.60 -16.67 7.19
N ILE A 44 -3.49 -16.80 8.51
CA ILE A 44 -3.63 -15.67 9.44
C ILE A 44 -2.61 -14.56 9.10
N GLY A 45 -1.39 -14.94 8.72
CA GLY A 45 -0.38 -13.99 8.26
C GLY A 45 -0.77 -13.23 6.99
N ASN A 46 -1.42 -13.89 6.02
CA ASN A 46 -1.97 -13.22 4.83
C ASN A 46 -3.11 -12.27 5.21
N LEU A 47 -4.00 -12.67 6.12
CA LEU A 47 -5.09 -11.81 6.58
C LEU A 47 -4.58 -10.53 7.25
N ILE A 48 -3.63 -10.67 8.18
CA ILE A 48 -3.03 -9.52 8.86
C ILE A 48 -2.33 -8.61 7.86
N ARG A 49 -1.54 -9.18 6.92
CA ARG A 49 -0.88 -8.38 5.88
C ARG A 49 -1.88 -7.61 5.02
N ASN A 50 -2.95 -8.24 4.58
CA ASN A 50 -3.99 -7.59 3.78
C ASN A 50 -4.72 -6.52 4.58
N ALA A 51 -5.02 -6.77 5.85
CA ALA A 51 -5.65 -5.78 6.74
C ALA A 51 -4.74 -4.56 6.92
N VAL A 52 -3.46 -4.76 7.23
CA VAL A 52 -2.46 -3.68 7.37
C VAL A 52 -2.33 -2.90 6.07
N GLN A 53 -2.18 -3.58 4.93
CA GLN A 53 -2.13 -2.92 3.63
C GLN A 53 -3.40 -2.11 3.39
N HIS A 54 -4.59 -2.63 3.71
CA HIS A 54 -5.83 -1.91 3.48
C HIS A 54 -5.98 -0.68 4.38
N THR A 55 -5.61 -0.80 5.65
CA THR A 55 -5.72 0.28 6.62
C THR A 55 -4.74 1.41 6.33
N TYR A 56 -3.48 1.09 6.02
CA TYR A 56 -2.40 2.08 5.96
C TYR A 56 -1.97 2.46 4.53
N SER A 57 -2.47 1.80 3.49
CA SER A 57 -2.15 2.18 2.09
C SER A 57 -2.62 3.59 1.76
N LYS A 58 -3.81 3.97 2.23
CA LYS A 58 -4.35 5.32 2.00
C LYS A 58 -3.50 6.40 2.66
N ASP A 59 -3.00 6.16 3.87
CA ASP A 59 -2.14 7.11 4.58
C ASP A 59 -0.80 7.29 3.85
N LEU A 60 -0.24 6.19 3.33
CA LEU A 60 0.96 6.24 2.50
C LEU A 60 0.72 6.98 1.18
N GLU A 61 -0.42 6.77 0.52
CA GLU A 61 -0.78 7.50 -0.70
C GLU A 61 -0.95 9.01 -0.44
N ILE A 62 -1.59 9.38 0.67
CA ILE A 62 -1.77 10.77 1.07
C ILE A 62 -0.41 11.43 1.31
N GLU A 63 0.49 10.77 2.05
CA GLU A 63 1.84 11.27 2.30
C GLU A 63 2.67 11.39 1.02
N GLN A 64 2.58 10.41 0.11
CA GLN A 64 3.24 10.50 -1.20
C GLN A 64 2.71 11.66 -2.03
N ARG A 65 1.38 11.84 -2.06
CA ARG A 65 0.73 12.95 -2.77
C ARG A 65 1.15 14.29 -2.18
N LYS A 66 1.22 14.41 -0.86
CA LYS A 66 1.66 15.62 -0.17
C LYS A 66 3.09 15.99 -0.56
N ARG A 67 4.02 15.01 -0.54
CA ARG A 67 5.41 15.22 -1.00
C ARG A 67 5.48 15.65 -2.46
N ALA A 68 4.65 15.08 -3.33
CA ALA A 68 4.60 15.47 -4.74
C ALA A 68 4.13 16.92 -4.92
N ILE A 69 3.10 17.34 -4.17
CA ILE A 69 2.62 18.73 -4.17
C ILE A 69 3.71 19.68 -3.68
N GLU A 70 4.35 19.38 -2.56
CA GLU A 70 5.45 20.19 -2.01
C GLU A 70 6.62 20.33 -3.01
N LEU A 71 6.91 19.27 -3.76
CA LEU A 71 7.96 19.28 -4.78
C LEU A 71 7.55 20.15 -5.99
N ILE A 72 6.30 20.05 -6.44
CA ILE A 72 5.76 20.93 -7.49
C ILE A 72 5.82 22.38 -7.02
N GLU A 73 5.32 22.70 -5.82
CA GLU A 73 5.31 24.07 -5.30
C GLU A 73 6.72 24.65 -5.16
N ARG A 74 7.68 23.84 -4.72
CA ARG A 74 9.09 24.26 -4.61
C ARG A 74 9.70 24.62 -5.97
N HIS A 75 9.34 23.89 -7.03
CA HIS A 75 9.91 24.10 -8.37
C HIS A 75 9.01 24.95 -9.28
N ARG A 76 7.81 25.32 -8.83
CA ARG A 76 6.87 26.11 -9.60
C ARG A 76 7.33 27.55 -9.69
N VAL A 77 7.99 27.87 -10.80
CA VAL A 77 8.29 29.25 -11.16
C VAL A 77 7.05 29.86 -11.79
N PHE A 78 6.42 30.82 -11.11
CA PHE A 78 5.34 31.61 -11.70
C PHE A 78 5.92 32.59 -12.72
N GLN A 79 5.82 32.26 -14.01
CA GLN A 79 6.13 33.21 -15.07
C GLN A 79 5.03 34.26 -15.14
N LYS A 80 5.39 35.52 -14.90
CA LYS A 80 4.51 36.66 -15.17
C LYS A 80 4.85 37.17 -16.57
N ASN A 81 3.82 37.58 -17.33
CA ASN A 81 3.91 38.11 -18.69
C ASN A 81 4.34 37.09 -19.77
N ILE A 82 3.61 35.98 -19.85
CA ILE A 82 3.75 35.04 -20.97
C ILE A 82 3.10 35.67 -22.21
N ASP A 83 3.85 35.86 -23.30
CA ASP A 83 3.26 36.23 -24.59
C ASP A 83 2.72 34.99 -25.30
N TYR A 84 1.43 34.75 -25.09
CA TYR A 84 0.72 33.62 -25.69
C TYR A 84 0.67 33.68 -27.22
N LYS A 85 0.78 34.86 -27.82
CA LYS A 85 0.68 35.04 -29.27
C LYS A 85 1.92 34.48 -29.97
N GLU A 86 3.10 34.70 -29.38
CA GLU A 86 4.34 34.10 -29.88
C GLU A 86 4.37 32.58 -29.72
N LEU A 87 3.91 32.06 -28.58
CA LEU A 87 3.85 30.61 -28.32
C LEU A 87 2.95 29.87 -29.32
N ILE A 88 1.76 30.43 -29.60
CA ILE A 88 0.81 29.84 -30.56
C ILE A 88 1.40 29.86 -31.98
N ASN A 89 2.05 30.95 -32.38
CA ASN A 89 2.66 31.05 -33.69
C ASN A 89 3.88 30.12 -33.85
N ALA A 90 4.67 29.95 -32.80
CA ALA A 90 5.78 28.99 -32.77
C ALA A 90 5.28 27.54 -32.95
N GLY A 91 4.15 27.20 -32.33
CA GLY A 91 3.51 25.88 -32.46
C GLY A 91 2.79 25.63 -33.79
N ARG A 92 2.50 26.66 -34.58
CA ARG A 92 1.95 26.54 -35.95
C ARG A 92 3.03 26.44 -37.03
N LYS A 93 4.27 26.78 -36.67
CA LYS A 93 5.43 26.79 -37.57
C LYS A 93 6.01 25.38 -37.77
N TYR A 94 5.71 24.47 -36.85
CA TYR A 94 6.05 23.04 -36.89
C TYR A 94 4.78 22.22 -36.81
#